data_AF-A0A524PL63-F1
#
_entry.id   AF-A0A524PL63-F1
#
_cell.length_a   1.000
_cell.length_b   1.000
_cell.length_c   1.000
_cell.angle_alpha   90.00
_cell.angle_beta   90.00
_cell.angle_gamma   90.00
#
_symmetry.space_group_name_H-M   'P 1'
#
loop_
_entity.id
_entity.type
_entity.pdbx_description
1 polymer ?
#
loop_
_entity_poly.entity_id
_entity_poly.type
_entity_poly.pdbx_seq_one_letter_code
_entity_poly.pdbx_strand_id
1 'polypeptide(L)'
;MAKKYSRRMVLKRLLIDSTYNSPKVEFDPDLGYLSLSGKSIPENATKLYHPLSLWIKEYVKVAIEETNLHLNLEYFNTASSIWIARLIKFLAQIDDPEKLLIIHLYFDIEEFDEMEEEDVKEAIAPATDVIADAKLSVGIKIYGKDQNDSILKEKLILF
;
A
#
# COMPACT_ATOMS: atom_id res chain seq x y z
N MET A 1 17.79 26.00 30.61
CA MET A 1 16.77 25.49 29.65
C MET A 1 17.48 24.95 28.42
N ALA A 2 17.67 23.63 28.33
CA ALA A 2 18.26 23.00 27.15
C ALA A 2 17.14 22.51 26.23
N LYS A 3 17.02 23.12 25.04
CA LYS A 3 16.20 22.56 23.95
C LYS A 3 16.81 21.22 23.58
N LYS A 4 16.16 20.14 24.01
CA LYS A 4 16.49 18.77 23.63
C LYS A 4 16.24 18.67 22.14
N TYR A 5 17.31 18.70 21.35
CA TYR A 5 17.26 18.44 19.91
C TYR A 5 16.72 17.02 19.73
N SER A 6 15.41 16.91 19.49
CA SER A 6 14.82 15.67 19.03
C SER A 6 15.39 15.42 17.64
N ARG A 7 16.40 14.56 17.54
CA ARG A 7 16.82 14.00 16.26
C ARG A 7 15.61 13.25 15.72
N ARG A 8 14.82 13.86 14.83
CA ARG A 8 13.89 13.12 13.98
C ARG A 8 14.74 12.08 13.25
N MET A 9 14.47 10.79 13.49
CA MET A 9 15.03 9.75 12.64
C MET A 9 14.39 9.94 11.26
N VAL A 10 15.21 10.30 10.28
CA VAL A 10 14.76 10.44 8.89
C VAL A 10 14.89 9.06 8.27
N LEU A 11 13.76 8.36 8.10
CA LEU A 11 13.72 7.13 7.32
C LEU A 11 14.06 7.50 5.87
N LYS A 12 14.94 6.72 5.22
CA LYS A 12 15.34 7.00 3.84
C LYS A 12 14.32 6.42 2.85
N ARG A 13 14.17 7.09 1.71
CA ARG A 13 13.42 6.57 0.57
C ARG A 13 13.96 5.20 0.14
N LEU A 14 13.05 4.31 -0.27
CA LEU A 14 13.39 3.02 -0.86
C LEU A 14 12.93 3.01 -2.31
N LEU A 15 13.88 2.83 -3.22
CA LEU A 15 13.64 2.78 -4.67
C LEU A 15 14.19 1.47 -5.20
N ILE A 16 13.37 0.71 -5.91
CA ILE A 16 13.76 -0.52 -6.61
C ILE A 16 13.14 -0.45 -8.01
N ASP A 17 13.97 -0.55 -9.04
CA ASP A 17 13.48 -0.59 -10.42
C ASP A 17 12.71 -1.89 -10.69
N SER A 18 11.71 -1.82 -11.57
CA SER A 18 11.02 -3.02 -12.03
C SER A 18 11.96 -3.94 -12.81
N THR A 19 11.61 -5.21 -12.82
CA THR A 19 12.21 -6.19 -13.74
C THR A 19 11.10 -6.83 -14.57
N TYR A 20 11.43 -7.81 -15.40
CA TYR A 20 10.43 -8.58 -16.15
C TYR A 20 9.38 -9.25 -15.24
N ASN A 21 9.75 -9.61 -13.99
CA ASN A 21 8.88 -10.37 -13.08
C ASN A 21 8.73 -9.75 -11.68
N SER A 22 9.30 -8.57 -11.42
CA SER A 22 9.19 -7.88 -10.14
C SER A 22 8.74 -6.43 -10.32
N PRO A 23 7.93 -5.90 -9.39
CA PRO A 23 7.37 -4.58 -9.52
C PRO A 23 8.45 -3.53 -9.26
N LYS A 24 8.23 -2.33 -9.78
CA LYS A 24 8.92 -1.13 -9.32
C LYS A 24 8.41 -0.84 -7.90
N VAL A 25 9.32 -0.45 -7.00
CA VAL A 25 9.02 -0.07 -5.63
C VAL A 25 9.46 1.36 -5.38
N GLU A 26 8.55 2.18 -4.88
CA GLU A 26 8.82 3.58 -4.55
C GLU A 26 8.19 3.93 -3.20
N PHE A 27 8.99 3.91 -2.14
CA PHE A 27 8.55 4.32 -0.80
C PHE A 27 9.21 5.62 -0.39
N ASP A 28 8.40 6.64 -0.10
CA ASP A 28 8.80 7.96 0.33
C ASP A 28 8.14 8.30 1.68
N PRO A 29 8.88 8.23 2.79
CA PRO A 29 8.30 8.39 4.12
C PRO A 29 7.91 9.85 4.41
N ASP A 30 8.53 10.81 3.72
CA ASP A 30 8.24 12.23 3.89
C ASP A 30 6.91 12.63 3.20
N LEU A 31 6.46 11.82 2.24
CA LEU A 31 5.19 12.02 1.52
C LEU A 31 4.11 11.01 1.94
N GLY A 32 4.45 10.06 2.82
CA GLY A 32 3.58 8.92 3.12
C GLY A 32 3.23 8.07 1.89
N TYR A 33 4.04 8.14 0.83
CA TYR A 33 3.77 7.51 -0.45
C TYR A 33 4.49 6.16 -0.55
N LEU A 34 3.73 5.06 -0.63
CA LEU A 34 4.28 3.71 -0.78
C LEU A 34 3.68 3.09 -2.03
N SER A 35 4.48 2.86 -3.07
CA SER A 35 3.98 2.33 -4.35
C SER A 35 4.67 1.03 -4.77
N LEU A 36 3.85 0.11 -5.27
CA LEU A 36 4.24 -1.08 -6.02
C LEU A 36 3.57 -1.01 -7.39
N SER A 37 4.36 -1.02 -8.47
CA SER A 37 3.82 -0.91 -9.84
C SER A 37 4.41 -1.92 -10.83
N GLY A 38 3.60 -2.37 -11.79
CA GLY A 38 3.96 -3.35 -12.82
C GLY A 38 3.67 -4.80 -12.40
N LYS A 39 4.53 -5.74 -12.79
CA LYS A 39 4.30 -7.18 -12.56
C LYS A 39 4.96 -7.65 -11.26
N SER A 40 4.24 -8.43 -10.45
CA SER A 40 4.79 -9.07 -9.25
C SER A 40 4.60 -10.58 -9.29
N ILE A 41 5.42 -11.22 -10.12
CA ILE A 41 5.49 -12.67 -10.29
C ILE A 41 6.92 -13.20 -10.03
N PRO A 42 7.55 -12.83 -8.90
CA PRO A 42 8.92 -13.21 -8.63
C PRO A 42 9.03 -14.72 -8.38
N GLU A 43 10.12 -15.33 -8.83
CA GLU A 43 10.46 -16.72 -8.48
C GLU A 43 10.65 -16.89 -6.96
N ASN A 44 11.17 -15.85 -6.30
CA ASN A 44 11.34 -15.82 -4.85
C ASN A 44 10.72 -14.54 -4.26
N ALA A 45 9.42 -14.63 -3.93
CA ALA A 45 8.68 -13.54 -3.32
C ALA A 45 9.29 -13.07 -1.98
N THR A 46 9.82 -13.98 -1.15
CA THR A 46 10.46 -13.61 0.12
C THR A 46 11.66 -12.70 -0.10
N LYS A 47 12.49 -12.97 -1.11
CA LYS A 47 13.66 -12.12 -1.43
C LYS A 47 13.24 -10.69 -1.84
N LEU A 48 12.13 -10.56 -2.56
CA LEU A 48 11.57 -9.26 -2.95
C LEU A 48 10.94 -8.52 -1.77
N TYR A 49 10.02 -9.17 -1.05
CA TYR A 49 9.12 -8.49 -0.11
C TYR A 49 9.65 -8.40 1.33
N HIS A 50 10.58 -9.26 1.73
CA HIS A 50 11.18 -9.17 3.06
C HIS A 50 11.83 -7.80 3.35
N PRO A 51 12.70 -7.24 2.49
CA PRO A 51 13.26 -5.91 2.73
C PRO A 51 12.17 -4.82 2.76
N LEU A 52 11.10 -4.95 1.97
CA LEU A 52 9.96 -4.01 2.01
C LEU A 52 9.26 -4.04 3.37
N SER A 53 9.05 -5.25 3.92
CA SER A 53 8.42 -5.42 5.23
C SER A 53 9.28 -4.85 6.36
N LEU A 54 10.61 -4.94 6.27
CA LEU A 54 11.52 -4.33 7.24
C LEU A 54 11.44 -2.80 7.17
N TRP A 55 11.40 -2.25 5.96
CA TRP A 55 11.23 -0.81 5.77
C TRP A 55 9.90 -0.31 6.36
N ILE A 56 8.79 -0.99 6.05
CA ILE A 56 7.46 -0.64 6.57
C ILE A 56 7.43 -0.69 8.10
N LYS A 57 8.05 -1.70 8.72
CA LYS A 57 8.14 -1.80 10.18
C LYS A 57 8.85 -0.62 10.84
N GLU A 58 9.80 0.01 10.15
CA GLU A 58 10.40 1.27 10.63
C GLU A 58 9.50 2.47 10.32
N TYR A 59 8.86 2.49 9.15
CA TYR A 59 7.94 3.56 8.74
C TYR A 59 6.79 3.75 9.72
N VAL A 60 6.12 2.68 10.15
CA VAL A 60 4.92 2.79 11.02
C VAL A 60 5.19 3.49 12.36
N LYS A 61 6.45 3.51 12.81
CA LYS A 61 6.88 4.22 14.04
C LYS A 61 6.97 5.74 13.86
N VAL A 62 7.09 6.19 12.61
CA VAL A 62 7.33 7.59 12.23
C VAL A 62 6.38 8.06 11.11
N ALA A 63 5.32 7.31 10.84
CA ALA A 63 4.36 7.61 9.77
C ALA A 63 3.81 9.03 9.93
N ILE A 64 3.59 9.70 8.80
CA ILE A 64 2.96 11.02 8.78
C ILE A 64 1.43 10.87 8.90
N GLU A 65 0.71 11.97 8.81
CA GLU A 65 -0.75 12.05 8.98
C GLU A 65 -1.50 11.11 8.03
N GLU A 66 -1.05 11.03 6.77
CA GLU A 66 -1.67 10.20 5.73
C GLU A 66 -0.64 9.27 5.10
N THR A 67 -0.95 7.97 5.08
CA THR A 67 -0.17 6.95 4.38
C THR A 67 -0.97 6.44 3.19
N ASN A 68 -0.39 6.52 2.01
CA ASN A 68 -1.00 6.09 0.75
C ASN A 68 -0.24 4.88 0.19
N LEU A 69 -0.84 3.69 0.27
CA LEU A 69 -0.32 2.47 -0.34
C LEU A 69 -0.92 2.29 -1.74
N HIS A 70 -0.12 2.53 -2.77
CA HIS A 70 -0.50 2.32 -4.17
C HIS A 70 -0.12 0.92 -4.65
N LEU A 71 -1.13 0.17 -5.08
CA LEU A 71 -0.98 -1.15 -5.68
C LEU A 71 -1.39 -1.09 -7.16
N ASN A 72 -0.55 -0.49 -7.99
CA ASN A 72 -0.76 -0.42 -9.44
C ASN A 72 -0.12 -1.63 -10.13
N LEU A 73 -0.61 -2.83 -9.79
CA LEU A 73 -0.05 -4.09 -10.26
C LEU A 73 -0.86 -4.61 -11.46
N GLU A 74 -0.17 -4.90 -12.56
CA GLU A 74 -0.79 -5.50 -13.75
C GLU A 74 -1.13 -6.97 -13.52
N TYR A 75 -0.20 -7.70 -12.90
CA TYR A 75 -0.32 -9.12 -12.59
C TYR A 75 0.49 -9.44 -11.34
N PHE A 76 -0.07 -10.25 -10.45
CA PHE A 76 0.66 -10.76 -9.30
C PHE A 76 0.25 -12.20 -9.00
N ASN A 77 1.20 -13.03 -8.56
CA ASN A 77 0.91 -14.42 -8.22
C ASN A 77 0.46 -14.56 -6.75
N THR A 78 0.00 -15.75 -6.37
CA THR A 78 -0.44 -16.07 -5.00
C THR A 78 0.61 -15.73 -3.94
N ALA A 79 1.90 -15.96 -4.20
CA ALA A 79 2.96 -15.66 -3.25
C ALA A 79 3.08 -14.15 -3.01
N SER A 80 2.96 -13.34 -4.06
CA SER A 80 2.90 -11.88 -3.97
C SER A 80 1.65 -11.40 -3.22
N SER A 81 0.46 -11.98 -3.46
CA SER A 81 -0.77 -11.63 -2.72
C SER A 81 -0.61 -11.82 -1.21
N ILE A 82 -0.01 -12.92 -0.78
CA ILE A 82 0.27 -13.20 0.65
C ILE A 82 1.19 -12.13 1.24
N TRP A 83 2.22 -11.70 0.49
CA TRP A 83 3.12 -10.66 0.96
C TRP A 83 2.47 -9.29 1.00
N ILE A 84 1.68 -8.91 0.01
CA ILE A 84 0.94 -7.65 -0.02
C ILE A 84 -0.01 -7.57 1.18
N ALA A 85 -0.78 -8.62 1.46
CA ALA A 85 -1.63 -8.69 2.65
C ALA A 85 -0.81 -8.53 3.95
N ARG A 86 0.40 -9.10 4.02
CA ARG A 86 1.31 -8.88 5.15
C ARG A 86 1.81 -7.44 5.25
N LEU A 87 2.10 -6.77 4.14
CA LEU A 87 2.52 -5.36 4.15
C LEU A 87 1.38 -4.47 4.67
N ILE A 88 0.15 -4.68 4.19
CA ILE A 88 -1.06 -4.00 4.70
C ILE A 88 -1.20 -4.25 6.20
N LYS A 89 -1.02 -5.50 6.64
CA LYS A 89 -1.06 -5.85 8.06
C LYS A 89 0.00 -5.13 8.90
N PHE A 90 1.18 -4.87 8.36
CA PHE A 90 2.18 -4.07 9.07
C PHE A 90 1.80 -2.60 9.09
N LEU A 91 1.30 -2.04 7.98
CA LEU A 91 0.84 -0.64 7.93
C LEU A 91 -0.32 -0.35 8.88
N ALA A 92 -1.23 -1.31 9.08
CA ALA A 92 -2.32 -1.19 10.05
C ALA A 92 -1.84 -1.11 11.52
N GLN A 93 -0.55 -1.33 11.80
CA GLN A 93 0.05 -1.16 13.13
C GLN A 93 0.49 0.29 13.43
N ILE A 94 0.18 1.24 12.56
CA ILE A 94 0.32 2.67 12.87
C ILE A 94 -0.54 2.98 14.11
N ASP A 95 0.13 3.30 15.21
CA ASP A 95 -0.49 3.44 16.53
C ASP A 95 -0.91 4.90 16.80
N ASP A 96 -1.83 5.39 15.97
CA ASP A 96 -2.36 6.76 16.09
C ASP A 96 -3.76 6.85 15.44
N PRO A 97 -4.84 7.09 16.22
CA PRO A 97 -6.20 7.14 15.69
C PRO A 97 -6.49 8.36 14.84
N GLU A 98 -5.66 9.41 14.88
CA GLU A 98 -5.84 10.59 14.03
C GLU A 98 -5.22 10.41 12.63
N LYS A 99 -4.49 9.31 12.41
CA LYS A 99 -3.86 9.01 11.12
C LYS A 99 -4.80 8.25 10.19
N LEU A 100 -4.49 8.34 8.90
CA LEU A 100 -5.22 7.70 7.83
C LEU A 100 -4.29 6.80 7.01
N LEU A 101 -4.73 5.57 6.75
CA LEU A 101 -4.15 4.68 5.74
C LEU A 101 -5.12 4.54 4.58
N ILE A 102 -4.72 4.96 3.39
CA ILE A 102 -5.48 4.74 2.15
C ILE A 102 -4.78 3.67 1.31
N ILE A 103 -5.52 2.64 0.92
CA ILE A 103 -5.07 1.62 -0.03
C ILE A 103 -5.65 1.96 -1.40
N HIS A 104 -4.78 2.21 -2.37
CA HIS A 104 -5.13 2.60 -3.72
C HIS A 104 -5.04 1.38 -4.66
N LEU A 105 -6.17 1.01 -5.26
CA LEU A 105 -6.28 -0.12 -6.20
C LEU A 105 -6.66 0.40 -7.58
N TYR A 106 -6.06 -0.18 -8.61
CA TYR A 106 -6.22 0.28 -10.00
C TYR A 106 -6.75 -0.87 -10.84
N PHE A 107 -7.84 -0.60 -11.56
CA PHE A 107 -8.54 -1.56 -12.41
C PHE A 107 -8.78 -0.92 -13.79
N ASP A 108 -8.83 -1.75 -14.83
CA ASP A 108 -9.26 -1.26 -16.13
C ASP A 108 -10.71 -0.75 -16.03
N ILE A 109 -11.06 0.28 -16.80
CA ILE A 109 -12.36 0.96 -16.69
C ILE A 109 -13.55 0.02 -16.87
N GLU A 110 -13.39 -1.02 -17.68
CA GLU A 110 -14.39 -2.05 -17.92
C GLU A 110 -14.65 -2.88 -16.65
N GLU A 111 -13.58 -3.30 -15.95
CA GLU A 111 -13.68 -3.99 -14.66
C GLU A 111 -14.25 -3.06 -13.59
N PHE A 112 -13.77 -1.82 -13.51
CA PHE A 112 -14.25 -0.84 -12.53
C PHE A 112 -15.77 -0.60 -12.64
N ASP A 113 -16.31 -0.53 -13.86
CA ASP A 113 -17.73 -0.29 -14.08
C ASP A 113 -18.62 -1.49 -13.73
N GLU A 114 -18.03 -2.69 -13.64
CA GLU A 114 -18.70 -3.92 -13.19
C GLU A 114 -18.50 -4.22 -11.69
N MET A 115 -17.57 -3.52 -11.02
CA MET A 115 -17.26 -3.74 -9.61
C MET A 115 -18.33 -3.18 -8.66
N GLU A 116 -18.82 -4.04 -7.78
CA GLU A 116 -19.66 -3.66 -6.66
C GLU A 116 -18.82 -3.44 -5.37
N GLU A 117 -19.42 -2.84 -4.34
CA GLU A 117 -18.72 -2.61 -3.07
C GLU A 117 -18.28 -3.90 -2.37
N GLU A 118 -19.01 -4.99 -2.58
CA GLU A 118 -18.66 -6.29 -2.00
C GLU A 118 -17.39 -6.86 -2.64
N ASP A 119 -17.20 -6.69 -3.95
CA ASP A 119 -15.99 -7.15 -4.66
C ASP A 119 -14.74 -6.45 -4.13
N VAL A 120 -14.86 -5.15 -3.81
CA VAL A 120 -13.76 -4.39 -3.19
C VAL A 120 -13.42 -4.93 -1.80
N LYS A 121 -14.43 -5.30 -1.00
CA LYS A 121 -14.23 -5.90 0.31
C LYS A 121 -13.62 -7.30 0.21
N GLU A 122 -13.99 -8.09 -0.80
CA GLU A 122 -13.38 -9.39 -1.05
C GLU A 122 -11.90 -9.26 -1.44
N ALA A 123 -11.55 -8.29 -2.28
CA ALA A 123 -10.17 -8.04 -2.70
C ALA A 123 -9.22 -7.76 -1.51
N ILE A 124 -9.75 -7.20 -0.43
CA ILE A 124 -9.02 -6.92 0.81
C ILE A 124 -9.39 -7.83 1.97
N ALA A 125 -10.23 -8.86 1.75
CA ALA A 125 -10.62 -9.84 2.75
C ALA A 125 -9.44 -10.47 3.51
N PRO A 126 -8.28 -10.75 2.89
CA PRO A 126 -7.11 -11.23 3.64
C PRO A 126 -6.57 -10.26 4.70
N ALA A 127 -6.98 -8.99 4.66
CA ALA A 127 -6.60 -7.92 5.56
C ALA A 127 -7.77 -7.34 6.38
N THR A 128 -9.03 -7.74 6.15
CA THR A 128 -10.21 -7.17 6.83
C THR A 128 -10.16 -7.30 8.34
N ASP A 129 -9.78 -8.47 8.87
CA ASP A 129 -9.62 -8.68 10.31
C ASP A 129 -8.61 -7.70 10.91
N VAL A 130 -7.56 -7.38 10.15
CA VAL A 130 -6.54 -6.44 10.61
C VAL A 130 -7.04 -5.00 10.56
N ILE A 131 -7.79 -4.65 9.52
CA ILE A 131 -8.38 -3.32 9.34
C ILE A 131 -9.38 -3.04 10.48
N ALA A 132 -10.19 -4.04 10.86
CA ALA A 132 -11.15 -3.91 11.96
C ALA A 132 -10.49 -3.67 13.33
N ASP A 133 -9.31 -4.24 13.56
CA ASP A 133 -8.54 -4.07 14.80
C ASP A 133 -7.58 -2.86 14.76
N ALA A 134 -7.52 -2.15 13.64
CA ALA A 134 -6.59 -1.05 13.45
C ALA A 134 -7.03 0.16 14.30
N LYS A 135 -6.05 0.87 14.90
CA LYS A 135 -6.36 2.06 15.71
C LYS A 135 -6.61 3.30 14.86
N LEU A 136 -5.98 3.37 13.70
CA LEU A 136 -6.10 4.43 12.70
C LEU A 136 -7.33 4.23 11.80
N SER A 137 -7.76 5.29 11.12
CA SER A 137 -8.75 5.18 10.04
C SER A 137 -8.14 4.50 8.82
N VAL A 138 -8.94 3.64 8.15
CA VAL A 138 -8.52 2.96 6.93
C VAL A 138 -9.53 3.24 5.81
N GLY A 139 -9.01 3.63 4.65
CA GLY A 139 -9.79 3.82 3.44
C GLY A 139 -9.27 2.98 2.29
N ILE A 140 -10.14 2.67 1.34
CA ILE A 140 -9.78 2.08 0.05
C ILE A 140 -10.25 3.01 -1.04
N LYS A 141 -9.31 3.42 -1.88
CA LYS A 141 -9.59 4.20 -3.07
C LYS A 141 -9.37 3.34 -4.30
N ILE A 142 -10.45 3.07 -5.04
CA ILE A 142 -10.40 2.34 -6.29
C ILE A 142 -10.39 3.32 -7.46
N TYR A 143 -9.67 2.98 -8.51
CA TYR A 143 -9.49 3.79 -9.71
C TYR A 143 -9.79 2.98 -10.96
N GLY A 144 -10.62 3.52 -11.85
CA GLY A 144 -10.85 3.00 -13.19
C GLY A 144 -9.96 3.72 -14.19
N LYS A 145 -9.08 3.00 -14.87
CA LYS A 145 -8.11 3.55 -15.82
C LYS A 145 -8.39 3.15 -17.27
N ASP A 146 -7.96 3.97 -18.21
CA ASP A 146 -7.90 3.60 -19.62
C ASP A 146 -6.60 2.84 -19.96
N GLN A 147 -6.50 2.39 -21.21
CA GLN A 147 -5.31 1.73 -21.77
C GLN A 147 -4.01 2.57 -21.77
N ASN A 148 -4.10 3.87 -21.45
CA ASN A 148 -2.95 4.77 -21.32
C ASN A 148 -2.63 5.10 -19.85
N ASP A 149 -3.15 4.30 -18.90
CA ASP A 149 -3.07 4.53 -17.45
C ASP A 149 -3.69 5.86 -16.99
N SER A 150 -4.55 6.49 -17.80
CA SER A 150 -5.25 7.71 -17.41
C SER A 150 -6.45 7.36 -16.52
N ILE A 151 -6.55 8.02 -15.37
CA ILE A 151 -7.67 7.82 -14.44
C ILE A 151 -8.94 8.46 -15.02
N LEU A 152 -9.97 7.65 -15.23
CA LEU A 152 -11.27 8.09 -15.74
C LEU A 152 -12.34 8.19 -14.63
N LYS A 153 -12.27 7.29 -13.64
CA LYS A 153 -13.19 7.25 -12.49
C LYS A 153 -12.43 6.89 -11.21
N GLU A 154 -12.95 7.33 -10.08
CA GLU A 154 -12.46 6.93 -8.77
C GLU A 154 -13.61 6.82 -7.77
N LYS A 155 -13.45 5.94 -6.78
CA LYS A 155 -14.38 5.79 -5.65
C LYS A 155 -13.59 5.55 -4.37
N LEU A 156 -13.98 6.22 -3.29
CA LEU A 156 -13.41 6.05 -1.96
C LEU A 156 -14.43 5.32 -1.07
N ILE A 157 -13.97 4.28 -0.38
CA ILE A 157 -14.73 3.51 0.61
C ILE A 157 -13.96 3.62 1.92
N LEU A 158 -14.63 4.05 2.99
CA LEU A 158 -14.04 4.18 4.32
C LEU A 158 -14.54 3.05 5.21
N PHE A 159 -13.66 2.55 6.09
CA PHE A 159 -13.91 1.46 7.03
C PHE A 159 -13.76 1.95 8.47
#